data_AF-A0A2S9GQQ3-F1
#
_entry.id   AF-A0A2S9GQQ3-F1
#
_cell.length_a   1.000
_cell.length_b   1.000
_cell.length_c   1.000
_cell.angle_alpha   90.00
_cell.angle_beta   90.00
_cell.angle_gamma   90.00
#
_symmetry.space_group_name_H-M   'P 1'
#
loop_
_entity.id
_entity.type
_entity.pdbx_description
1 polymer ?
#
loop_
_entity_poly.entity_id
_entity_poly.type
_entity_poly.pdbx_seq_one_letter_code
_entity_poly.pdbx_strand_id
1 'polypeptide(L)' 'VGGEEPTRVLATVEMYDIANRKWSTHAPLNTPVHGQAVAAVGSTVYAIGGADRPTHEGPVATVEALDFT' A
#
# COMPACT_ATOMS: atom_id res chain seq x y z
N VAL A 1 1.86 3.30 -0.88
CA VAL A 1 1.19 2.11 -0.31
C VAL A 1 1.28 1.03 -1.36
N GLY A 2 2.11 0.02 -1.13
CA GLY A 2 2.40 -1.01 -2.12
C GLY A 2 3.12 -0.49 -3.37
N GLY A 3 3.03 -1.23 -4.47
CA GLY A 3 3.66 -0.92 -5.75
C GLY A 3 4.24 -2.16 -6.43
N GLU A 4 4.72 -2.00 -7.66
CA GLU A 4 5.37 -3.07 -8.44
C GLU A 4 6.79 -2.64 -8.83
N GLU A 5 7.75 -3.51 -8.57
CA GLU A 5 9.06 -3.52 -9.22
C GLU A 5 9.08 -4.66 -10.27
N PRO A 6 10.00 -4.65 -11.25
CA PRO A 6 9.99 -5.61 -12.36
C PRO A 6 9.90 -7.09 -11.98
N THR A 7 10.36 -7.45 -10.77
CA THR A 7 10.41 -8.84 -10.29
C THR A 7 9.61 -9.09 -9.02
N ARG A 8 8.97 -8.07 -8.43
CA ARG A 8 8.22 -8.23 -7.17
C ARG A 8 7.17 -7.16 -6.95
N VAL A 9 6.14 -7.54 -6.21
CA VAL A 9 5.17 -6.59 -5.64
C VAL A 9 5.66 -6.16 -4.26
N LEU A 10 5.47 -4.89 -3.94
CA LEU A 10 5.94 -4.25 -2.73
C LEU A 10 4.86 -4.27 -1.65
N ALA A 11 5.26 -4.52 -0.41
CA ALA A 11 4.44 -4.29 0.78
C ALA A 11 4.74 -2.93 1.44
N THR A 12 5.62 -2.11 0.84
CA THR A 12 6.10 -0.88 1.48
C THR A 12 4.99 0.15 1.64
N VAL A 13 4.91 0.72 2.83
CA VAL A 13 4.09 1.89 3.12
C VAL A 13 5.04 3.03 3.47
N GLU A 14 5.03 4.07 2.65
CA GLU A 14 5.82 5.27 2.86
C GLU A 14 4.87 6.46 3.01
N MET A 15 5.16 7.32 3.98
CA MET A 15 4.43 8.55 4.24
C MET A 15 5.36 9.72 3.93
N TYR A 16 4.81 10.72 3.23
CA TYR A 16 5.49 11.97 2.99
C TYR A 16 5.05 13.01 4.01
N ASP A 17 6.00 13.46 4.84
CA ASP A 17 5.81 14.62 5.69
C ASP A 17 6.03 15.89 4.86
N ILE A 18 4.95 16.64 4.62
CA ILE A 18 4.95 17.86 3.82
C ILE A 18 5.73 18.99 4.52
N ALA A 19 5.67 19.08 5.85
CA ALA A 19 6.32 20.14 6.60
C ALA A 19 7.86 19.97 6.57
N ASN A 20 8.32 18.73 6.75
CA ASN A 20 9.72 18.39 6.77
C ASN A 20 10.29 17.99 5.39
N ARG A 21 9.42 17.83 4.39
CA ARG A 21 9.73 17.39 3.02
C ARG A 21 10.51 16.09 2.96
N LYS A 22 10.13 15.13 3.81
CA LYS A 22 10.84 13.86 3.97
C LYS A 22 9.87 12.69 3.86
N TRP A 23 10.38 11.61 3.28
CA TRP A 23 9.73 10.32 3.31
C TRP A 23 10.14 9.56 4.57
N SER A 24 9.19 8.85 5.16
CA SER A 24 9.41 7.87 6.22
C SER A 24 8.67 6.57 5.91
N THR A 25 9.27 5.45 6.30
CA THR A 25 8.64 4.13 6.19
C THR A 25 7.73 3.88 7.41
N HIS A 26 6.58 3.25 7.16
CA HIS A 26 5.64 2.79 8.19
C HIS A 26 5.52 1.26 8.18
N ALA A 27 4.66 0.71 9.04
CA ALA A 27 4.35 -0.72 9.04
C ALA A 27 3.98 -1.17 7.62
N PRO A 28 4.59 -2.26 7.10
CA PRO A 28 4.30 -2.74 5.76
C PRO A 28 2.89 -3.34 5.71
N LEU A 29 2.37 -3.48 4.50
CA LEU A 29 1.19 -4.28 4.24
C LEU A 29 1.45 -5.75 4.59
N ASN A 30 0.44 -6.45 5.08
CA ASN A 30 0.49 -7.90 5.31
C ASN A 30 0.56 -8.67 3.99
N THR A 31 -0.06 -8.14 2.94
CA THR A 31 0.03 -8.67 1.58
C THR A 31 0.63 -7.60 0.66
N PRO A 32 1.76 -7.86 -0.02
CA PRO A 32 2.24 -6.96 -1.07
C PRO A 32 1.16 -6.79 -2.14
N VAL A 33 0.85 -5.54 -2.50
CA VAL A 33 -0.15 -5.26 -3.55
C VAL A 33 0.28 -4.14 -4.49
N HIS A 34 -0.11 -4.26 -5.75
CA HIS A 34 -0.13 -3.17 -6.73
C HIS A 34 -1.49 -3.12 -7.43
N GLY A 35 -1.77 -2.01 -8.13
CA GLY A 35 -3.02 -1.82 -8.87
C GLY A 35 -4.28 -1.74 -7.99
N GLN A 36 -4.13 -1.59 -6.67
CA GLN A 36 -5.22 -1.48 -5.71
C GLN A 36 -5.92 -0.11 -5.76
N ALA A 37 -7.18 -0.07 -5.32
CA ALA A 37 -7.82 1.19 -4.96
C ALA A 37 -7.37 1.63 -3.56
N VAL A 38 -7.29 2.95 -3.33
CA VAL A 38 -6.93 3.52 -2.02
C VAL A 38 -7.92 4.61 -1.62
N ALA A 39 -8.39 4.57 -0.38
CA ALA A 39 -9.28 5.59 0.19
C ALA A 39 -8.87 5.93 1.64
N ALA A 40 -9.11 7.17 2.07
CA ALA A 40 -8.88 7.61 3.44
C ALA A 40 -10.21 7.93 4.14
N VAL A 41 -10.36 7.46 5.37
CA VAL A 41 -11.50 7.77 6.26
C VAL A 41 -10.97 8.06 7.65
N GLY A 42 -11.09 9.32 8.10
CA GLY A 42 -10.48 9.75 9.36
C GLY A 42 -8.95 9.61 9.33
N SER A 43 -8.40 8.91 10.32
CA SER A 43 -6.97 8.58 10.45
C SER A 43 -6.57 7.28 9.75
N THR A 44 -7.51 6.60 9.08
CA THR A 44 -7.26 5.28 8.48
C THR A 44 -7.19 5.36 6.97
N VAL A 45 -6.19 4.69 6.38
CA VAL A 45 -6.04 4.50 4.93
C VAL A 45 -6.34 3.04 4.58
N TYR A 46 -7.24 2.83 3.62
CA TYR A 46 -7.65 1.51 3.16
C TYR A 46 -7.02 1.21 1.80
N ALA A 47 -6.31 0.09 1.70
CA ALA A 47 -5.86 -0.52 0.45
C ALA A 47 -6.82 -1.65 0.07
N ILE A 48 -7.50 -1.52 -1.08
CA ILE A 48 -8.63 -2.37 -1.46
C ILE A 48 -8.30 -3.12 -2.75
N GLY A 49 -8.23 -4.44 -2.65
CA GLY A 49 -7.96 -5.33 -3.78
C GLY A 49 -6.55 -5.14 -4.36
N GLY A 50 -6.44 -5.29 -5.68
CA GLY A 50 -5.17 -5.24 -6.41
C GLY A 50 -4.66 -6.64 -6.77
N ALA A 51 -3.35 -6.75 -6.94
CA ALA A 51 -2.66 -7.97 -7.32
C ALA A 51 -1.36 -8.14 -6.50
N ASP A 52 -0.99 -9.38 -6.17
CA ASP A 52 0.18 -9.71 -5.34
C ASP A 52 1.39 -10.27 -6.11
N ARG A 53 1.28 -10.37 -7.44
CA ARG A 53 2.37 -10.77 -8.34
C ARG A 53 2.54 -9.79 -9.50
N PRO A 54 3.76 -9.62 -10.03
CA PRO A 54 4.01 -8.71 -11.14
C PRO A 54 3.09 -8.96 -12.35
N THR A 55 2.93 -7.95 -13.21
CA THR A 55 2.14 -8.03 -14.45
C THR A 55 0.63 -8.22 -14.24
N HIS A 56 0.11 -7.77 -13.08
CA HIS A 56 -1.30 -7.84 -12.69
C HIS A 56 -1.82 -9.29 -12.50
N GLU A 57 -0.94 -10.21 -12.14
CA GLU A 57 -1.32 -11.56 -11.74
C GLU A 57 -1.58 -11.66 -10.22
N GLY A 58 -2.30 -12.69 -9.80
CA GLY A 58 -2.59 -12.91 -8.37
C GLY A 58 -3.57 -11.88 -7.81
N PRO A 59 -4.80 -11.77 -8.35
CA PRO A 59 -5.78 -10.83 -7.83
C PRO A 59 -6.10 -11.15 -6.36
N VAL A 60 -6.09 -10.12 -5.52
CA VAL A 60 -6.43 -10.24 -4.10
C VAL A 60 -7.82 -9.67 -3.83
N ALA A 61 -8.58 -10.38 -3.00
CA ALA A 61 -9.94 -10.00 -2.59
C ALA A 61 -9.97 -9.47 -1.15
N THR A 62 -8.88 -8.86 -0.70
CA THR A 62 -8.71 -8.36 0.66
C THR A 62 -8.76 -6.83 0.71
N VAL A 63 -9.09 -6.32 1.89
CA VAL A 63 -8.94 -4.91 2.25
C VAL A 63 -8.00 -4.87 3.45
N GLU A 64 -6.96 -4.06 3.35
CA GLU A 64 -6.05 -3.79 4.45
C GLU A 64 -6.24 -2.35 4.94
N ALA A 65 -6.37 -2.20 6.26
CA ALA A 65 -6.57 -0.91 6.92
C ALA A 65 -5.27 -0.52 7.66
N LEU A 66 -4.70 0.62 7.25
CA LEU A 66 -3.55 1.25 7.88
C LEU A 66 -4.06 2.35 8.81
N ASP A 67 -4.05 2.11 10.11
CA ASP A 67 -4.49 3.08 11.11
C ASP A 67 -3.32 3.90 11.63
N PHE A 68 -3.47 5.22 11.61
CA PHE A 68 -2.45 6.21 12.01
C PHE A 68 -2.87 7.06 13.22
N THR A 69 -3.84 6.62 14.02
CA THR A 69 -4.12 7.23 15.34
C THR A 69 -2.95 7.11 16.31
#